data_AF-A0A927NNY3-F1
#
_entry.id   AF-A0A927NNY3-F1
#
_cell.length_a   1.000
_cell.length_b   1.000
_cell.length_c   1.000
_cell.angle_alpha   90.00
_cell.angle_beta   90.00
_cell.angle_gamma   90.00
#
_symmetry.space_group_name_H-M   'P 1'
#
loop_
_entity.id
_entity.type
_entity.pdbx_description
1 polymer ?
#
loop_
_entity_poly.entity_id
_entity_poly.type
_entity_poly.pdbx_seq_one_letter_code
_entity_poly.pdbx_strand_id
1 'polypeptide(L)'
;MAAKEFGKEWTRSTAFKSAWLFFMHFLIFMLLAALLVLGDKWGNLTKNFREQGADYMYATFCIFLLFFITYLYFLFEDREILSSGKKIALVFTVLDTYLICACLIGYKIAVYARPVAVVALLIFTLIGRRNAIFMNIVSALLVFVIDTFAVTEVSNRECYSSLIISFSAGMFAIFLCNRVKTRLRILGVGIAIVIPIDIIVILLEISGVVGGEVAIGAQSKWQYIFTQMGYGFFGGVASTILFLALLPIFESVFNCLTVYRLRELTTSDAKILKMLKEQAPGTYNHSVMVSQLAEASAAAIGENVDYARAAALYHDVGKLHDPEHFTENQGDYNLHDELTPELSADIIRSHAKDGYDLIRNKHLPEFLADVAVEHHGTMPIRYFYAKALKLTDGELNIEDYSYLGPKPRTKIAAIIMICDASEAAVRAANARTPEETEKAIRAVIEERMDLEQFAECDITMADLTKIRYALVNTLSGVYHHRIKYPNIKYRRTESGTKGENA
;
A
#
# COMPACT_ATOMS: atom_id res chain seq x y z
N MET A 1 2.94 6.65 -6.76
CA MET A 1 3.17 6.33 -8.18
C MET A 1 3.32 4.82 -8.19
N ALA A 2 2.24 4.11 -8.49
CA ALA A 2 2.20 2.64 -8.39
C ALA A 2 3.05 2.04 -9.51
N ALA A 3 3.74 0.93 -9.22
CA ALA A 3 4.41 0.13 -10.22
C ALA A 3 3.41 -0.20 -11.33
N LYS A 4 3.68 0.25 -12.55
CA LYS A 4 2.91 -0.17 -13.72
C LYS A 4 3.12 -1.67 -13.87
N GLU A 5 2.11 -2.47 -13.56
CA GLU A 5 2.06 -3.86 -13.98
C GLU A 5 2.14 -3.88 -15.51
N PHE A 6 3.33 -4.20 -16.04
CA PHE A 6 3.54 -4.34 -17.46
C PHE A 6 2.66 -5.48 -18.00
N GLY A 7 1.78 -5.14 -18.94
CA GLY A 7 1.49 -6.03 -20.07
C GLY A 7 0.45 -7.12 -19.87
N LYS A 8 -0.76 -6.80 -19.42
CA LYS A 8 -1.93 -7.47 -20.04
C LYS A 8 -2.32 -6.65 -21.26
N GLU A 9 -2.02 -7.16 -22.45
CA GLU A 9 -2.48 -6.53 -23.69
C GLU A 9 -3.98 -6.27 -23.61
N TRP A 10 -4.37 -5.04 -23.97
CA TRP A 10 -5.77 -4.65 -24.02
C TRP A 10 -6.44 -5.35 -25.21
N THR A 11 -6.89 -6.57 -24.99
CA THR A 11 -7.57 -7.38 -26.02
C THR A 11 -9.08 -7.10 -26.05
N ARG A 12 -9.73 -7.44 -27.16
CA ARG A 12 -11.21 -7.44 -27.25
C ARG A 12 -11.86 -8.28 -26.14
N SER A 13 -11.22 -9.38 -25.73
CA SER A 13 -11.68 -10.24 -24.64
C SER A 13 -11.62 -9.53 -23.29
N THR A 14 -10.51 -8.83 -23.00
CA THR A 14 -10.37 -8.04 -21.77
C THR A 14 -11.42 -6.93 -21.70
N ALA A 15 -11.64 -6.21 -22.80
CA ALA A 15 -12.64 -5.16 -22.89
C ALA A 15 -14.08 -5.69 -22.68
N PHE A 16 -14.41 -6.83 -23.27
CA PHE A 16 -15.72 -7.47 -23.08
C PHE A 16 -15.92 -7.89 -21.62
N LYS A 17 -14.92 -8.53 -21.00
CA LYS A 17 -14.96 -8.93 -19.59
C LYS A 17 -15.12 -7.73 -18.66
N SER A 18 -14.38 -6.64 -18.89
CA SER A 18 -14.50 -5.43 -18.08
C SER A 18 -15.88 -4.78 -18.22
N ALA A 19 -16.41 -4.69 -19.44
CA ALA A 19 -17.75 -4.15 -19.69
C ALA A 19 -18.84 -4.99 -19.02
N TRP A 20 -18.73 -6.32 -19.08
CA TRP A 20 -19.63 -7.24 -18.40
C TRP A 20 -19.61 -7.08 -16.88
N LEU A 21 -18.42 -6.96 -16.28
CA LEU A 21 -18.28 -6.73 -14.84
C LEU A 21 -18.91 -5.38 -14.43
N PHE A 22 -18.72 -4.32 -15.21
CA PHE A 22 -19.37 -3.04 -14.98
C PHE A 22 -20.90 -3.15 -15.01
N PHE A 23 -21.44 -3.87 -15.99
CA PHE A 23 -22.87 -4.12 -16.08
C PHE A 23 -23.40 -4.90 -14.88
N MET A 24 -22.67 -5.92 -14.42
CA MET A 24 -23.05 -6.68 -13.22
C MET A 24 -23.04 -5.81 -11.95
N HIS A 25 -22.00 -4.99 -11.76
CA HIS A 25 -21.97 -4.05 -10.64
C HIS A 25 -23.05 -2.97 -10.73
N PHE A 26 -23.40 -2.52 -11.93
CA PHE A 26 -24.55 -1.64 -12.13
C PHE A 26 -25.85 -2.30 -11.65
N LEU A 27 -26.10 -3.56 -12.01
CA LEU A 27 -27.29 -4.28 -11.54
C LEU A 27 -27.30 -4.46 -10.01
N ILE A 28 -26.15 -4.78 -9.41
CA ILE A 28 -26.02 -4.89 -7.94
C ILE A 28 -26.30 -3.54 -7.27
N PHE A 29 -25.71 -2.46 -7.78
CA PHE A 29 -25.94 -1.11 -7.25
C PHE A 29 -27.42 -0.71 -7.36
N MET A 30 -28.06 -0.99 -8.50
CA MET A 30 -29.49 -0.70 -8.70
C MET A 30 -30.37 -1.51 -7.74
N LEU A 31 -30.07 -2.79 -7.53
CA LEU A 31 -30.78 -3.62 -6.56
C LEU A 31 -30.63 -3.04 -5.14
N LEU A 32 -29.41 -2.65 -4.76
CA LEU A 32 -29.11 -2.08 -3.46
C LEU A 32 -29.81 -0.73 -3.25
N ALA A 33 -29.76 0.15 -4.24
CA ALA A 33 -30.46 1.43 -4.23
C ALA A 33 -31.97 1.24 -4.12
N ALA A 34 -32.54 0.31 -4.90
CA ALA A 34 -33.96 0.00 -4.82
C ALA A 34 -34.36 -0.54 -3.43
N LEU A 35 -33.56 -1.44 -2.82
CA LEU A 35 -33.81 -1.94 -1.47
C LEU A 35 -33.77 -0.82 -0.42
N LEU A 36 -32.79 0.07 -0.49
CA LEU A 36 -32.60 1.15 0.48
C LEU A 36 -33.64 2.26 0.34
N VAL A 37 -34.03 2.61 -0.88
CA VAL A 37 -34.99 3.68 -1.16
C VAL A 37 -36.44 3.20 -0.98
N LEU A 38 -36.75 1.99 -1.45
CA LEU A 38 -38.11 1.47 -1.40
C LEU A 38 -38.47 0.88 -0.03
N GLY A 39 -37.52 0.42 0.78
CA GLY A 39 -37.70 0.08 2.21
C GLY A 39 -39.04 -0.61 2.56
N ASP A 40 -39.89 0.05 3.35
CA ASP A 40 -41.21 -0.45 3.75
C ASP A 40 -42.30 -0.29 2.66
N LYS A 41 -42.00 0.45 1.58
CA LYS A 41 -42.92 0.72 0.46
C LYS A 41 -43.03 -0.45 -0.52
N TRP A 42 -42.33 -1.57 -0.29
CA TRP A 42 -42.38 -2.78 -1.11
C TRP A 42 -43.80 -3.37 -1.23
N GLY A 43 -44.62 -3.26 -0.19
CA GLY A 43 -46.02 -3.74 -0.21
C GLY A 43 -46.94 -2.98 -1.18
N ASN A 44 -46.56 -1.78 -1.61
CA ASN A 44 -47.34 -0.91 -2.51
C ASN A 44 -46.58 -0.59 -3.82
N LEU A 45 -45.70 -1.49 -4.26
CA LEU A 45 -44.81 -1.29 -5.41
C LEU A 45 -45.56 -0.82 -6.67
N THR A 46 -46.68 -1.46 -6.99
CA THR A 46 -47.51 -1.14 -8.17
C THR A 46 -48.12 0.27 -8.11
N LYS A 47 -48.44 0.77 -6.91
CA LYS A 47 -48.96 2.14 -6.74
C LYS A 47 -47.83 3.16 -6.89
N ASN A 48 -46.68 2.92 -6.26
CA ASN A 48 -45.52 3.82 -6.34
C ASN A 48 -44.99 3.92 -7.77
N PHE A 49 -44.90 2.80 -8.51
CA PHE A 49 -44.49 2.84 -9.92
C PHE A 49 -45.49 3.56 -10.81
N ARG A 50 -46.78 3.53 -10.47
CA ARG A 50 -47.82 4.23 -11.23
C ARG A 50 -47.78 5.75 -11.00
N GLU A 51 -47.42 6.17 -9.79
CA GLU A 51 -47.38 7.59 -9.40
C GLU A 51 -46.01 8.24 -9.69
N GLN A 52 -44.90 7.51 -9.56
CA GLN A 52 -43.52 8.03 -9.63
C GLN A 52 -42.62 7.28 -10.63
N GLY A 53 -43.20 6.46 -11.51
CA GLY A 53 -42.44 5.64 -12.45
C GLY A 53 -41.51 6.43 -13.37
N ALA A 54 -41.91 7.65 -13.77
CA ALA A 54 -41.07 8.51 -14.60
C ALA A 54 -39.78 8.96 -13.89
N ASP A 55 -39.88 9.34 -12.60
CA ASP A 55 -38.73 9.79 -11.81
C ASP A 55 -37.77 8.62 -11.54
N TYR A 56 -38.29 7.42 -11.24
CA TYR A 56 -37.46 6.23 -11.10
C TYR A 56 -36.75 5.83 -12.40
N MET A 57 -37.43 5.95 -13.55
CA MET A 57 -36.81 5.71 -14.87
C MET A 57 -35.71 6.74 -15.15
N TYR A 58 -35.96 8.01 -14.85
CA TYR A 58 -34.98 9.08 -15.01
C TYR A 58 -33.76 8.86 -14.12
N ALA A 59 -33.96 8.57 -12.83
CA ALA A 59 -32.90 8.25 -11.89
C ALA A 59 -32.06 7.06 -12.37
N THR A 60 -32.71 5.98 -12.81
CA THR A 60 -32.04 4.79 -13.34
C THR A 60 -31.18 5.12 -14.55
N PHE A 61 -31.69 5.94 -15.47
CA PHE A 61 -30.94 6.38 -16.65
C PHE A 61 -29.73 7.26 -16.28
N CYS A 62 -29.89 8.19 -15.34
CA CYS A 62 -28.78 9.01 -14.83
C CYS A 62 -27.70 8.16 -14.15
N ILE A 63 -28.08 7.18 -13.32
CA ILE A 63 -27.13 6.26 -12.67
C ILE A 63 -26.40 5.43 -13.72
N PHE A 64 -27.12 4.90 -14.72
CA PHE A 64 -26.50 4.18 -15.84
C PHE A 64 -25.47 5.05 -16.57
N LEU A 65 -25.81 6.31 -16.86
CA LEU A 65 -24.92 7.25 -17.52
C LEU A 65 -23.68 7.56 -16.67
N LEU A 66 -23.81 7.70 -15.35
CA LEU A 66 -22.67 7.87 -14.44
C LEU A 66 -21.75 6.64 -14.41
N PHE A 67 -22.30 5.42 -14.42
CA PHE A 67 -21.54 4.18 -14.51
C PHE A 67 -20.84 4.06 -15.87
N PHE A 68 -21.51 4.46 -16.94
CA PHE A 68 -20.94 4.50 -18.28
C PHE A 68 -19.79 5.51 -18.39
N ILE A 69 -19.95 6.73 -17.85
CA ILE A 69 -18.87 7.73 -17.79
C ILE A 69 -17.71 7.19 -16.95
N THR A 70 -17.98 6.50 -15.84
CA THR A 70 -16.94 5.87 -15.01
C THR A 70 -16.16 4.81 -15.80
N TYR A 71 -16.85 4.00 -16.61
CA TYR A 71 -16.20 3.05 -17.51
C TYR A 71 -15.31 3.75 -18.55
N LEU A 72 -15.82 4.80 -19.21
CA LEU A 72 -15.06 5.58 -20.18
C LEU A 72 -13.83 6.24 -19.54
N TYR A 73 -13.98 6.79 -18.35
CA TYR A 73 -12.88 7.37 -17.59
C TYR A 73 -11.75 6.36 -17.41
N PHE A 74 -12.03 5.16 -16.90
CA PHE A 74 -10.97 4.15 -16.74
C PHE A 74 -10.46 3.62 -18.09
N LEU A 75 -11.27 3.61 -19.14
CA LEU A 75 -10.84 3.18 -20.47
C LEU A 75 -9.78 4.12 -21.07
N PHE A 76 -9.91 5.43 -20.83
CA PHE A 76 -9.01 6.44 -21.40
C PHE A 76 -7.88 6.84 -20.45
N GLU A 77 -8.15 6.94 -19.15
CA GLU A 77 -7.19 7.46 -18.18
C GLU A 77 -6.45 6.39 -17.39
N ASP A 78 -7.07 5.23 -17.12
CA ASP A 78 -6.54 4.23 -16.18
C ASP A 78 -6.95 2.78 -16.52
N ARG A 79 -6.46 2.29 -17.67
CA ARG A 79 -6.78 0.94 -18.16
C ARG A 79 -6.32 -0.18 -17.23
N GLU A 80 -5.39 0.11 -16.33
CA GLU A 80 -4.88 -0.84 -15.35
C GLU A 80 -5.97 -1.28 -14.35
N ILE A 81 -6.94 -0.40 -14.06
CA ILE A 81 -8.10 -0.76 -13.25
C ILE A 81 -9.00 -1.74 -14.02
N LEU A 82 -9.21 -1.49 -15.31
CA LEU A 82 -10.06 -2.35 -16.14
C LEU A 82 -9.43 -3.70 -16.48
N SER A 83 -8.10 -3.84 -16.39
CA SER A 83 -7.41 -5.10 -16.65
C SER A 83 -7.56 -6.12 -15.50
N SER A 84 -7.99 -5.68 -14.33
CA SER A 84 -8.15 -6.50 -13.12
C SER A 84 -9.58 -6.43 -12.58
N GLY A 85 -10.29 -7.56 -12.63
CA GLY A 85 -11.63 -7.68 -12.06
C GLY A 85 -11.67 -7.35 -10.56
N LYS A 86 -10.58 -7.60 -9.82
CA LYS A 86 -10.46 -7.22 -8.40
C LYS A 86 -10.44 -5.69 -8.21
N LYS A 87 -9.73 -4.95 -9.07
CA LYS A 87 -9.67 -3.47 -9.02
C LYS A 87 -11.03 -2.86 -9.39
N ILE A 88 -11.74 -3.45 -10.36
CA ILE A 88 -13.13 -3.06 -10.69
C ILE A 88 -14.06 -3.29 -9.49
N ALA A 89 -14.04 -4.51 -8.93
CA ALA A 89 -14.87 -4.85 -7.77
C ALA A 89 -14.59 -3.95 -6.57
N LEU A 90 -13.33 -3.58 -6.34
CA LEU A 90 -12.93 -2.63 -5.30
C LEU A 90 -13.67 -1.29 -5.43
N VAL A 91 -13.64 -0.66 -6.61
CA VAL A 91 -14.26 0.64 -6.85
C VAL A 91 -15.77 0.58 -6.57
N PHE A 92 -16.44 -0.47 -7.07
CA PHE A 92 -17.88 -0.62 -6.87
C PHE A 92 -18.26 -0.98 -5.45
N THR A 93 -17.50 -1.84 -4.77
CA THR A 93 -17.74 -2.15 -3.35
C THR A 93 -17.57 -0.90 -2.48
N VAL A 94 -16.65 0.02 -2.80
CA VAL A 94 -16.56 1.32 -2.13
C VAL A 94 -17.82 2.16 -2.37
N LEU A 95 -18.32 2.23 -3.61
CA LEU A 95 -19.56 2.95 -3.93
C LEU A 95 -20.78 2.35 -3.23
N ASP A 96 -20.91 1.02 -3.24
CA ASP A 96 -22.00 0.28 -2.59
C ASP A 96 -21.99 0.51 -1.07
N THR A 97 -20.80 0.42 -0.45
CA THR A 97 -20.63 0.68 0.99
C THR A 97 -20.99 2.11 1.33
N TYR A 98 -20.56 3.07 0.51
CA TYR A 98 -20.92 4.48 0.69
C TYR A 98 -22.43 4.70 0.56
N LEU A 99 -23.07 4.12 -0.45
CA LEU A 99 -24.52 4.23 -0.64
C LEU A 99 -25.27 3.71 0.59
N ILE A 100 -24.89 2.54 1.11
CA ILE A 100 -25.47 1.98 2.34
C ILE A 100 -25.32 2.95 3.50
N CYS A 101 -24.10 3.45 3.75
CA CYS A 101 -23.85 4.39 4.85
C CYS A 101 -24.62 5.71 4.68
N ALA A 102 -24.64 6.27 3.46
CA ALA A 102 -25.29 7.53 3.15
C ALA A 102 -26.82 7.45 3.27
N CYS A 103 -27.45 6.36 2.80
CA CYS A 103 -28.88 6.13 2.96
C CYS A 103 -29.23 5.85 4.44
N LEU A 104 -28.52 4.95 5.12
CA LEU A 104 -28.84 4.60 6.51
C LEU A 104 -28.71 5.80 7.45
N ILE A 105 -27.65 6.59 7.32
CA ILE A 105 -27.43 7.78 8.16
C ILE A 105 -28.34 8.93 7.70
N GLY A 106 -28.49 9.11 6.39
CA GLY A 106 -29.35 10.15 5.81
C GLY A 106 -30.80 10.03 6.21
N TYR A 107 -31.38 8.82 6.13
CA TYR A 107 -32.79 8.59 6.45
C TYR A 107 -33.07 8.49 7.95
N LYS A 108 -32.16 7.90 8.74
CA LYS A 108 -32.41 7.69 10.18
C LYS A 108 -31.97 8.84 11.07
N ILE A 109 -31.03 9.67 10.62
CA ILE A 109 -30.44 10.74 11.42
C ILE A 109 -30.73 12.09 10.78
N ALA A 110 -30.03 12.42 9.69
CA ALA A 110 -30.20 13.66 8.92
C ALA A 110 -29.38 13.60 7.63
N VAL A 111 -29.80 14.34 6.60
CA VAL A 111 -29.06 14.45 5.33
C VAL A 111 -27.65 15.00 5.55
N TYR A 112 -27.49 16.00 6.43
CA TYR A 112 -26.18 16.59 6.76
C TYR A 112 -25.26 15.68 7.57
N ALA A 113 -25.81 14.64 8.23
CA ALA A 113 -25.05 13.68 9.01
C ALA A 113 -24.31 12.65 8.15
N ARG A 114 -24.53 12.64 6.82
CA ARG A 114 -23.95 11.64 5.93
C ARG A 114 -22.42 11.69 5.95
N PRO A 115 -21.75 10.52 5.89
CA PRO A 115 -20.30 10.44 5.89
C PRO A 115 -19.76 10.68 4.46
N VAL A 116 -19.91 11.90 3.99
CA VAL A 116 -19.73 12.27 2.58
C VAL A 116 -18.31 12.11 2.05
N ALA A 117 -17.28 12.11 2.90
CA ALA A 117 -15.88 12.03 2.47
C ALA A 117 -15.33 10.59 2.40
N VAL A 118 -16.12 9.56 2.73
CA VAL A 118 -15.64 8.16 2.79
C VAL A 118 -15.10 7.67 1.44
N VAL A 119 -15.81 7.91 0.34
CA VAL A 119 -15.38 7.50 -1.00
C VAL A 119 -14.06 8.17 -1.37
N ALA A 120 -13.99 9.49 -1.14
CA ALA A 120 -12.81 10.29 -1.41
C ALA A 120 -11.58 9.76 -0.67
N LEU A 121 -11.72 9.47 0.64
CA LEU A 121 -10.63 8.95 1.47
C LEU A 121 -10.21 7.52 1.10
N LEU A 122 -11.17 6.62 0.88
CA LEU A 122 -10.89 5.22 0.52
C LEU A 122 -10.21 5.13 -0.85
N ILE A 123 -10.77 5.75 -1.88
CA ILE A 123 -10.19 5.71 -3.23
C ILE A 123 -8.84 6.43 -3.28
N PHE A 124 -8.68 7.53 -2.54
CA PHE A 124 -7.38 8.23 -2.43
C PHE A 124 -6.30 7.30 -1.89
N THR A 125 -6.62 6.54 -0.85
CA THR A 125 -5.65 5.68 -0.16
C THR A 125 -5.39 4.37 -0.91
N LEU A 126 -6.42 3.79 -1.52
CA LEU A 126 -6.35 2.46 -2.14
C LEU A 126 -5.90 2.48 -3.60
N ILE A 127 -6.24 3.54 -4.34
CA ILE A 127 -6.01 3.61 -5.79
C ILE A 127 -5.14 4.82 -6.14
N GLY A 128 -5.50 5.99 -5.62
CA GLY A 128 -4.69 7.20 -5.75
C GLY A 128 -5.50 8.46 -6.04
N ARG A 129 -4.80 9.59 -6.03
CA ARG A 129 -5.38 10.94 -6.03
C ARG A 129 -6.27 11.24 -7.25
N ARG A 130 -5.81 10.92 -8.46
CA ARG A 130 -6.55 11.24 -9.70
C ARG A 130 -7.90 10.54 -9.72
N ASN A 131 -7.91 9.25 -9.41
CA ASN A 131 -9.12 8.43 -9.37
C ASN A 131 -10.03 8.86 -8.21
N ALA A 132 -9.47 9.27 -7.06
CA ALA A 132 -10.26 9.76 -5.94
C ALA A 132 -11.05 11.03 -6.24
N ILE A 133 -10.44 11.98 -6.96
CA ILE A 133 -11.12 13.22 -7.38
C ILE A 133 -12.32 12.88 -8.27
N PHE A 134 -12.10 12.01 -9.27
CA PHE A 134 -13.15 11.60 -10.18
C PHE A 134 -14.27 10.82 -9.45
N MET A 135 -13.91 9.84 -8.63
CA MET A 135 -14.88 9.04 -7.89
C MET A 135 -15.67 9.86 -6.85
N ASN A 136 -15.06 10.90 -6.27
CA ASN A 136 -15.77 11.83 -5.38
C ASN A 136 -16.88 12.61 -6.12
N ILE A 137 -16.60 13.04 -7.36
CA ILE A 137 -17.61 13.70 -8.21
C ILE A 137 -18.75 12.71 -8.52
N VAL A 138 -18.40 11.48 -8.91
CA VAL A 138 -19.38 10.42 -9.20
C VAL A 138 -20.25 10.13 -7.97
N SER A 139 -19.65 9.96 -6.78
CA SER A 139 -20.42 9.67 -5.55
C SER A 139 -21.34 10.82 -5.14
N ALA A 140 -20.89 12.08 -5.30
CA ALA A 140 -21.71 13.25 -5.01
C ALA A 140 -22.91 13.36 -5.97
N LEU A 141 -22.70 13.10 -7.27
CA LEU A 141 -23.78 13.08 -8.27
C LEU A 141 -24.74 11.90 -8.07
N LEU A 142 -24.24 10.72 -7.67
CA LEU A 142 -25.09 9.56 -7.39
C LEU A 142 -26.09 9.84 -6.27
N VAL A 143 -25.61 10.37 -5.13
CA VAL A 143 -26.48 10.71 -4.01
C VAL A 143 -27.47 11.82 -4.38
N PHE A 144 -27.02 12.84 -5.11
CA PHE A 144 -27.90 13.89 -5.61
C PHE A 144 -29.05 13.37 -6.48
N VAL A 145 -28.74 12.48 -7.44
CA VAL A 145 -29.75 11.85 -8.31
C VAL A 145 -30.74 11.02 -7.48
N ILE A 146 -30.25 10.25 -6.51
CA ILE A 146 -31.10 9.41 -5.65
C ILE A 146 -32.01 10.28 -4.79
N ASP A 147 -31.48 11.29 -4.11
CA ASP A 147 -32.29 12.16 -3.26
C ASP A 147 -33.34 12.93 -4.05
N THR A 148 -32.98 13.44 -5.23
CA THR A 148 -33.87 14.30 -6.01
C THR A 148 -35.02 13.53 -6.67
N PHE A 149 -34.75 12.31 -7.16
CA PHE A 149 -35.70 11.59 -8.02
C PHE A 149 -36.20 10.28 -7.44
N ALA A 150 -35.58 9.76 -6.38
CA ALA A 150 -35.97 8.49 -5.78
C ALA A 150 -36.52 8.65 -4.35
N VAL A 151 -36.21 9.76 -3.66
CA VAL A 151 -36.61 10.00 -2.27
C VAL A 151 -37.54 11.21 -2.17
N THR A 152 -38.76 10.98 -1.70
CA THR A 152 -39.79 12.03 -1.60
C THR A 152 -39.70 12.91 -0.37
N GLU A 153 -38.94 12.48 0.64
CA GLU A 153 -38.88 13.11 1.97
C GLU A 153 -37.77 14.16 2.09
N VAL A 154 -36.85 14.20 1.13
CA VAL A 154 -35.73 15.14 1.12
C VAL A 154 -36.16 16.41 0.40
N SER A 155 -35.96 17.57 1.02
CA SER A 155 -36.29 18.84 0.39
C SER A 155 -35.29 19.17 -0.73
N ASN A 156 -35.74 19.92 -1.75
CA ASN A 156 -34.85 20.38 -2.83
C ASN A 156 -33.61 21.12 -2.30
N ARG A 157 -33.77 21.88 -1.20
CA ARG A 157 -32.66 22.58 -0.53
C ARG A 157 -31.62 21.60 -0.02
N GLU A 158 -32.06 20.53 0.66
CA GLU A 158 -31.19 19.47 1.19
C GLU A 158 -30.52 18.68 0.06
N CYS A 159 -31.19 18.46 -1.07
CA CYS A 159 -30.57 17.82 -2.24
C CYS A 159 -29.39 18.64 -2.77
N TYR A 160 -29.59 19.95 -3.02
CA TYR A 160 -28.54 20.83 -3.54
C TYR A 160 -27.39 21.00 -2.55
N SER A 161 -27.71 21.10 -1.26
CA SER A 161 -26.72 21.24 -0.21
C SER A 161 -25.90 19.97 -0.06
N SER A 162 -26.53 18.79 -0.06
CA SER A 162 -25.85 17.49 0.01
C SER A 162 -24.86 17.30 -1.14
N LEU A 163 -25.22 17.74 -2.36
CA LEU A 163 -24.33 17.73 -3.51
C LEU A 163 -23.06 18.57 -3.28
N ILE A 164 -23.23 19.85 -2.91
CA ILE A 164 -22.10 20.78 -2.72
C ILE A 164 -21.24 20.35 -1.53
N ILE A 165 -21.86 19.91 -0.44
CA ILE A 165 -21.19 19.39 0.76
C ILE A 165 -20.38 18.16 0.37
N SER A 166 -20.97 17.18 -0.32
CA SER A 166 -20.27 15.95 -0.70
C SER A 166 -19.07 16.22 -1.61
N PHE A 167 -19.27 17.06 -2.63
CA PHE A 167 -18.18 17.46 -3.51
C PHE A 167 -17.06 18.18 -2.74
N SER A 168 -17.38 19.26 -2.02
CA SER A 168 -16.38 20.10 -1.35
C SER A 168 -15.65 19.38 -0.22
N ALA A 169 -16.38 18.67 0.64
CA ALA A 169 -15.81 17.90 1.75
C ALA A 169 -14.84 16.83 1.26
N GLY A 170 -15.22 16.07 0.23
CA GLY A 170 -14.37 15.04 -0.37
C GLY A 170 -13.12 15.62 -1.05
N MET A 171 -13.25 16.74 -1.76
CA MET A 171 -12.10 17.43 -2.36
C MET A 171 -11.13 17.94 -1.27
N PHE A 172 -11.66 18.55 -0.21
CA PHE A 172 -10.85 19.02 0.91
C PHE A 172 -10.13 17.86 1.61
N ALA A 173 -10.83 16.74 1.81
CA ALA A 173 -10.26 15.50 2.35
C ALA A 173 -9.07 15.01 1.53
N ILE A 174 -9.21 14.91 0.21
CA ILE A 174 -8.16 14.43 -0.71
C ILE A 174 -6.89 15.28 -0.61
N PHE A 175 -7.04 16.60 -0.61
CA PHE A 175 -5.88 17.50 -0.57
C PHE A 175 -5.18 17.52 0.80
N LEU A 176 -5.93 17.42 1.90
CA LEU A 176 -5.36 17.34 3.24
C LEU A 176 -4.67 16.00 3.51
N CYS A 177 -5.29 14.89 3.10
CA CYS A 177 -4.76 13.55 3.32
C CYS A 177 -3.42 13.29 2.63
N ASN A 178 -3.09 14.03 1.57
CA ASN A 178 -1.81 13.90 0.87
C ASN A 178 -0.57 14.12 1.77
N ARG A 179 -0.73 14.80 2.90
CA ARG A 179 0.35 15.05 3.88
C ARG A 179 0.29 14.16 5.12
N VAL A 180 -0.74 13.31 5.21
CA VAL A 180 -1.03 12.55 6.42
C VAL A 180 -0.53 11.13 6.28
N LYS A 181 0.42 10.76 7.14
CA LYS A 181 0.99 9.42 7.17
C LYS A 181 0.57 8.60 8.40
N THR A 182 -0.17 9.14 9.37
CA THR A 182 -0.50 8.45 10.62
C THR A 182 -2.00 8.40 10.86
N ARG A 183 -2.49 7.30 11.46
CA ARG A 183 -3.91 7.08 11.77
C ARG A 183 -4.51 8.22 12.61
N LEU A 184 -3.79 8.70 13.63
CA LEU A 184 -4.26 9.81 14.48
C LEU A 184 -4.40 11.13 13.71
N ARG A 185 -3.49 11.43 12.77
CA ARG A 185 -3.59 12.64 11.95
C ARG A 185 -4.77 12.58 10.97
N ILE A 186 -5.24 11.39 10.59
CA ILE A 186 -6.46 11.23 9.77
C ILE A 186 -7.70 11.68 10.55
N LEU A 187 -7.77 11.41 11.86
CA LEU A 187 -8.85 11.95 12.68
C LEU A 187 -8.85 13.49 12.68
N GLY A 188 -7.66 14.10 12.69
CA GLY A 188 -7.51 15.55 12.51
C GLY A 188 -8.01 16.07 11.14
N VAL A 189 -7.88 15.26 10.08
CA VAL A 189 -8.50 15.58 8.78
C VAL A 189 -10.02 15.61 8.88
N GLY A 190 -10.62 14.73 9.69
CA GLY A 190 -12.06 14.72 9.93
C GLY A 190 -12.56 16.04 10.51
N ILE A 191 -11.86 16.55 11.52
CA ILE A 191 -12.15 17.87 12.12
C ILE A 191 -11.99 18.98 11.07
N ALA A 192 -10.96 18.91 10.22
CA ALA A 192 -10.74 19.92 9.18
C ALA A 192 -11.81 19.89 8.07
N ILE A 193 -12.35 18.70 7.73
CA ILE A 193 -13.43 18.54 6.75
C ILE A 193 -14.75 19.11 7.28
N VAL A 194 -14.97 19.17 8.60
CA VAL A 194 -16.17 19.80 9.17
C VAL A 194 -16.28 21.28 8.77
N ILE A 195 -15.15 21.99 8.61
CA ILE A 195 -15.14 23.42 8.30
C ILE A 195 -15.96 23.75 7.02
N PRO A 196 -15.66 23.18 5.84
CA PRO A 196 -16.48 23.45 4.65
C PRO A 196 -17.93 22.95 4.80
N ILE A 197 -18.16 21.84 5.50
CA ILE A 197 -19.51 21.30 5.73
C ILE A 197 -20.36 22.31 6.51
N ASP A 198 -19.91 22.71 7.69
CA ASP A 198 -20.68 23.57 8.59
C ASP A 198 -20.82 25.00 8.07
N ILE A 199 -19.84 25.51 7.30
CA ILE A 199 -19.97 26.80 6.61
C ILE A 199 -21.09 26.73 5.56
N ILE A 200 -21.22 25.63 4.81
CA ILE A 200 -22.31 25.49 3.84
C ILE A 200 -23.65 25.36 4.57
N VAL A 201 -23.71 24.52 5.60
CA VAL A 201 -24.93 24.31 6.41
C VAL A 201 -25.40 25.63 7.02
N ILE A 202 -24.54 26.40 7.68
CA ILE A 202 -24.95 27.65 8.33
C ILE A 202 -25.48 28.69 7.32
N LEU A 203 -24.81 28.86 6.17
CA LEU A 203 -25.24 29.82 5.15
C LEU A 203 -26.62 29.44 4.56
N LEU A 204 -26.86 28.14 4.40
CA LEU A 204 -28.12 27.65 3.89
C LEU A 204 -29.22 27.72 4.95
N GLU A 205 -29.00 27.28 6.17
CA GLU A 205 -30.05 27.31 7.19
C GLU A 205 -30.42 28.74 7.60
N ILE A 206 -29.45 29.67 7.67
CA ILE A 206 -29.75 31.10 7.92
C ILE A 206 -30.68 31.65 6.84
N SER A 207 -30.40 31.39 5.57
CA SER A 207 -31.25 31.90 4.48
C SER A 207 -32.66 31.30 4.51
N GLY A 208 -32.82 30.04 4.90
CA GLY A 208 -34.14 29.40 5.02
C GLY A 208 -34.94 29.92 6.20
N VAL A 209 -34.27 30.16 7.32
CA VAL A 209 -34.85 30.70 8.56
C VAL A 209 -35.23 32.19 8.41
N VAL A 210 -34.47 32.95 7.63
CA VAL A 210 -34.78 34.36 7.30
C VAL A 210 -35.87 34.46 6.24
N GLY A 211 -35.85 33.58 5.23
CA GLY A 211 -36.86 33.50 4.16
C GLY A 211 -38.23 32.98 4.61
N GLY A 212 -38.35 32.47 5.84
CA GLY A 212 -39.61 31.92 6.37
C GLY A 212 -39.99 30.56 5.78
N GLU A 213 -39.08 29.91 5.05
CA GLU A 213 -39.28 28.62 4.38
C GLU A 213 -39.19 27.44 5.36
N VAL A 214 -38.53 27.64 6.50
CA VAL A 214 -38.37 26.62 7.55
C VAL A 214 -39.42 26.86 8.64
N ALA A 215 -40.33 25.89 8.79
CA ALA A 215 -41.28 25.87 9.90
C ALA A 215 -40.56 25.44 11.19
N ILE A 216 -40.14 26.41 11.98
CA ILE A 216 -39.46 26.18 13.26
C ILE A 216 -40.57 26.10 14.30
N GLY A 217 -40.81 24.92 14.87
CA GLY A 217 -41.83 24.70 15.89
C GLY A 217 -41.52 25.43 17.21
N ALA A 218 -41.49 24.70 18.33
CA ALA A 218 -41.16 25.30 19.63
C ALA A 218 -39.67 25.64 19.83
N GLN A 219 -38.80 25.32 18.85
CA GLN A 219 -37.36 25.56 18.93
C GLN A 219 -37.00 27.01 18.57
N SER A 220 -35.90 27.51 19.12
CA SER A 220 -35.35 28.78 18.65
C SER A 220 -34.63 28.60 17.30
N LYS A 221 -34.61 29.67 16.49
CA LYS A 221 -33.89 29.74 15.20
C LYS A 221 -32.44 29.25 15.31
N TRP A 222 -31.76 29.69 16.37
CA TRP A 222 -30.36 29.34 16.62
C TRP A 222 -30.19 27.89 17.06
N GLN A 223 -31.11 27.34 17.86
CA GLN A 223 -31.07 25.94 18.26
C GLN A 223 -31.14 25.01 17.04
N TYR A 224 -32.06 25.28 16.11
CA TYR A 224 -32.19 24.50 14.88
C TYR A 224 -30.90 24.55 14.04
N ILE A 225 -30.32 25.74 13.81
CA ILE A 225 -29.06 25.88 13.06
C ILE A 225 -27.92 25.10 13.74
N PHE A 226 -27.78 25.21 15.06
CA PHE A 226 -26.75 24.45 15.78
C PHE A 226 -26.99 22.94 15.75
N THR A 227 -28.25 22.48 15.71
CA THR A 227 -28.56 21.06 15.50
C THR A 227 -28.10 20.59 14.12
N GLN A 228 -28.36 21.37 13.06
CA GLN A 228 -27.92 21.02 11.70
C GLN A 228 -26.39 21.04 11.57
N MET A 229 -25.71 22.01 12.19
CA MET A 229 -24.24 22.00 12.29
C MET A 229 -23.73 20.81 13.12
N GLY A 230 -24.44 20.41 14.17
CA GLY A 230 -24.12 19.19 14.93
C GLY A 230 -24.16 17.94 14.06
N TYR A 231 -25.12 17.84 13.13
CA TYR A 231 -25.16 16.78 12.12
C TYR A 231 -24.01 16.91 11.12
N GLY A 232 -23.69 18.11 10.63
CA GLY A 232 -22.54 18.35 9.75
C GLY A 232 -21.20 17.92 10.39
N PHE A 233 -20.99 18.32 11.65
CA PHE A 233 -19.87 17.88 12.48
C PHE A 233 -19.80 16.36 12.58
N PHE A 234 -20.93 15.72 12.90
CA PHE A 234 -21.01 14.27 12.97
C PHE A 234 -20.67 13.62 11.62
N GLY A 235 -21.19 14.12 10.50
CA GLY A 235 -20.92 13.58 9.16
C GLY A 235 -19.44 13.68 8.77
N GLY A 236 -18.79 14.80 9.07
CA GLY A 236 -17.35 15.00 8.83
C GLY A 236 -16.47 14.04 9.64
N VAL A 237 -16.75 13.91 10.94
CA VAL A 237 -16.01 13.00 11.83
C VAL A 237 -16.33 11.52 11.53
N ALA A 238 -17.59 11.19 11.28
CA ALA A 238 -18.02 9.84 10.91
C ALA A 238 -17.34 9.39 9.61
N SER A 239 -17.10 10.30 8.67
CA SER A 239 -16.38 9.97 7.43
C SER A 239 -14.99 9.41 7.68
N THR A 240 -14.21 10.02 8.59
CA THR A 240 -12.84 9.55 8.88
C THR A 240 -12.83 8.32 9.78
N ILE A 241 -13.79 8.20 10.71
CA ILE A 241 -13.96 7.00 11.53
C ILE A 241 -14.32 5.80 10.65
N LEU A 242 -15.30 5.93 9.76
CA LEU A 242 -15.70 4.88 8.83
C LEU A 242 -14.54 4.53 7.88
N PHE A 243 -13.81 5.52 7.37
CA PHE A 243 -12.60 5.26 6.60
C PHE A 243 -11.59 4.41 7.39
N LEU A 244 -11.27 4.77 8.63
CA LEU A 244 -10.32 4.03 9.47
C LEU A 244 -10.80 2.61 9.80
N ALA A 245 -12.10 2.41 9.95
CA ALA A 245 -12.71 1.10 10.23
C ALA A 245 -12.75 0.20 8.98
N LEU A 246 -13.08 0.78 7.82
CA LEU A 246 -13.24 0.05 6.57
C LEU A 246 -11.92 -0.23 5.87
N LEU A 247 -10.93 0.67 5.97
CA LEU A 247 -9.67 0.56 5.23
C LEU A 247 -8.97 -0.81 5.42
N PRO A 248 -8.78 -1.35 6.63
CA PRO A 248 -8.14 -2.66 6.81
C PRO A 248 -8.92 -3.82 6.16
N ILE A 249 -10.26 -3.72 6.13
CA ILE A 249 -11.12 -4.72 5.49
C ILE A 249 -10.89 -4.69 3.98
N PHE A 250 -10.90 -3.49 3.38
CA PHE A 250 -10.61 -3.31 1.96
C PHE A 250 -9.20 -3.75 1.58
N GLU A 251 -8.20 -3.39 2.39
CA GLU A 251 -6.82 -3.85 2.21
C GLU A 251 -6.72 -5.37 2.19
N SER A 252 -7.35 -6.04 3.16
CA SER A 252 -7.34 -7.50 3.28
C SER A 252 -8.07 -8.18 2.11
N VAL A 253 -9.33 -7.80 1.86
CA VAL A 253 -10.20 -8.41 0.83
C VAL A 253 -9.63 -8.23 -0.58
N PHE A 254 -9.06 -7.06 -0.88
CA PHE A 254 -8.57 -6.74 -2.22
C PHE A 254 -7.04 -6.87 -2.37
N ASN A 255 -6.34 -7.32 -1.31
CA ASN A 255 -4.88 -7.37 -1.23
C ASN A 255 -4.18 -6.05 -1.60
N CYS A 256 -4.79 -4.91 -1.25
CA CYS A 256 -4.22 -3.60 -1.55
C CYS A 256 -3.06 -3.27 -0.59
N LEU A 257 -2.01 -2.67 -1.15
CA LEU A 257 -0.85 -2.19 -0.43
C LEU A 257 -0.96 -0.68 -0.18
N THR A 258 -1.30 -0.30 1.05
CA THR A 258 -1.26 1.09 1.48
C THR A 258 -0.02 1.36 2.34
N VAL A 259 0.28 2.64 2.55
CA VAL A 259 1.34 3.05 3.50
C VAL A 259 1.06 2.53 4.91
N TYR A 260 -0.20 2.36 5.31
CA TYR A 260 -0.56 1.82 6.62
C TYR A 260 -0.22 0.34 6.72
N ARG A 261 -0.65 -0.46 5.74
CA ARG A 261 -0.35 -1.89 5.69
C ARG A 261 1.15 -2.16 5.58
N LEU A 262 1.87 -1.41 4.74
CA LEU A 262 3.32 -1.56 4.63
C LEU A 262 4.02 -1.31 5.97
N ARG A 263 3.60 -0.26 6.69
CA ARG A 263 4.18 0.02 8.02
C ARG A 263 3.93 -1.10 9.00
N GLU A 264 2.73 -1.67 9.02
CA GLU A 264 2.41 -2.83 9.87
C GLU A 264 3.28 -4.03 9.53
N LEU A 265 3.46 -4.33 8.24
CA LEU A 265 4.30 -5.43 7.77
C LEU A 265 5.79 -5.25 8.11
N THR A 266 6.26 -4.02 8.20
CA THR A 266 7.66 -3.70 8.54
C THR A 266 7.93 -3.50 10.04
N THR A 267 6.95 -3.76 10.91
CA THR A 267 7.19 -3.74 12.36
C THR A 267 7.93 -5.00 12.79
N SER A 268 8.77 -4.91 13.83
CA SER A 268 9.46 -6.08 14.39
C SER A 268 8.52 -7.13 15.00
N ASP A 269 7.26 -6.75 15.24
CA ASP A 269 6.22 -7.63 15.77
C ASP A 269 5.43 -8.33 14.65
N ALA A 270 5.68 -7.99 13.38
CA ALA A 270 5.08 -8.70 12.24
C ALA A 270 5.44 -10.18 12.32
N LYS A 271 4.45 -11.06 12.16
CA LYS A 271 4.56 -12.49 12.47
C LYS A 271 5.77 -13.18 11.82
N ILE A 272 6.00 -12.96 10.52
CA ILE A 272 7.13 -13.57 9.80
C ILE A 272 8.46 -12.94 10.24
N LEU A 273 8.54 -11.62 10.39
CA LEU A 273 9.77 -10.95 10.82
C LEU A 273 10.15 -11.34 12.26
N LYS A 274 9.16 -11.56 13.13
CA LYS A 274 9.38 -12.10 14.46
C LYS A 274 9.94 -13.53 14.41
N MET A 275 9.39 -14.39 13.56
CA MET A 275 9.94 -15.74 13.33
C MET A 275 11.37 -15.67 12.80
N LEU A 276 11.65 -14.81 11.82
CA LEU A 276 12.98 -14.60 11.26
C LEU A 276 13.97 -14.16 12.33
N LYS A 277 13.57 -13.21 13.19
CA LYS A 277 14.38 -12.74 14.32
C LYS A 277 14.69 -13.83 15.35
N GLU A 278 13.75 -14.72 15.61
CA GLU A 278 13.88 -15.78 16.62
C GLU A 278 14.63 -17.02 16.09
N GLN A 279 14.44 -17.39 14.82
CA GLN A 279 14.94 -18.64 14.24
C GLN A 279 16.16 -18.44 13.32
N ALA A 280 16.30 -17.28 12.68
CA ALA A 280 17.39 -16.95 11.76
C ALA A 280 17.90 -15.51 12.03
N PRO A 281 18.46 -15.24 13.24
CA PRO A 281 18.80 -13.89 13.69
C PRO A 281 19.85 -13.20 12.81
N GLY A 282 20.76 -13.96 12.19
CA GLY A 282 21.74 -13.46 11.24
C GLY A 282 21.07 -12.90 9.99
N THR A 283 20.18 -13.71 9.38
CA THR A 283 19.37 -13.30 8.22
C THR A 283 18.47 -12.12 8.55
N TYR A 284 17.89 -12.06 9.74
CA TYR A 284 17.11 -10.90 10.18
C TYR A 284 17.96 -9.62 10.21
N ASN A 285 19.15 -9.67 10.83
CA ASN A 285 20.05 -8.51 10.91
C ASN A 285 20.53 -8.07 9.52
N HIS A 286 20.85 -9.04 8.66
CA HIS A 286 21.15 -8.80 7.24
C HIS A 286 20.02 -8.07 6.54
N SER A 287 18.79 -8.59 6.63
CA SER A 287 17.60 -7.99 6.01
C SER A 287 17.33 -6.57 6.51
N VAL A 288 17.58 -6.29 7.81
CA VAL A 288 17.48 -4.93 8.36
C VAL A 288 18.51 -4.00 7.73
N MET A 289 19.76 -4.42 7.57
CA MET A 289 20.80 -3.62 6.90
C MET A 289 20.45 -3.36 5.44
N VAL A 290 20.07 -4.39 4.70
CA VAL A 290 19.63 -4.28 3.29
C VAL A 290 18.42 -3.35 3.18
N SER A 291 17.50 -3.33 4.16
CA SER A 291 16.35 -2.41 4.15
C SER A 291 16.73 -0.93 4.22
N GLN A 292 17.79 -0.59 4.95
CA GLN A 292 18.30 0.79 5.03
C GLN A 292 18.98 1.20 3.71
N LEU A 293 19.73 0.28 3.10
CA LEU A 293 20.35 0.48 1.79
C LEU A 293 19.30 0.66 0.68
N ALA A 294 18.27 -0.18 0.69
CA ALA A 294 17.17 -0.13 -0.26
C ALA A 294 16.34 1.16 -0.11
N GLU A 295 16.07 1.59 1.12
CA GLU A 295 15.40 2.87 1.39
C GLU A 295 16.18 4.06 0.83
N ALA A 296 17.50 4.13 1.10
CA ALA A 296 18.36 5.19 0.57
C ALA A 296 18.43 5.17 -0.97
N SER A 297 18.54 3.98 -1.56
CA SER A 297 18.61 3.78 -3.01
C SER A 297 17.31 4.18 -3.71
N ALA A 298 16.15 3.76 -3.17
CA ALA A 298 14.84 4.14 -3.70
C ALA A 298 14.62 5.66 -3.60
N ALA A 299 14.98 6.27 -2.48
CA ALA A 299 14.89 7.72 -2.30
C ALA A 299 15.72 8.48 -3.34
N ALA A 300 16.93 8.00 -3.65
CA ALA A 300 17.84 8.66 -4.60
C ALA A 300 17.30 8.69 -6.04
N ILE A 301 16.49 7.70 -6.43
CA ILE A 301 15.91 7.62 -7.78
C ILE A 301 14.43 8.00 -7.84
N GLY A 302 13.82 8.40 -6.71
CA GLY A 302 12.41 8.82 -6.65
C GLY A 302 11.40 7.68 -6.61
N GLU A 303 11.85 6.47 -6.28
CA GLU A 303 11.00 5.30 -6.09
C GLU A 303 10.38 5.26 -4.68
N ASN A 304 9.39 4.38 -4.50
CA ASN A 304 8.68 4.29 -3.23
C ASN A 304 9.53 3.62 -2.14
N VAL A 305 10.03 4.45 -1.21
CA VAL A 305 10.85 4.02 -0.07
C VAL A 305 10.17 2.99 0.84
N ASP A 306 8.86 3.11 1.06
CA ASP A 306 8.12 2.18 1.94
C ASP A 306 8.04 0.78 1.29
N TYR A 307 7.94 0.72 -0.05
CA TYR A 307 7.97 -0.54 -0.80
C TYR A 307 9.37 -1.16 -0.78
N ALA A 308 10.41 -0.37 -1.04
CA ALA A 308 11.80 -0.83 -1.01
C ALA A 308 12.17 -1.42 0.36
N ARG A 309 11.81 -0.72 1.43
CA ARG A 309 12.05 -1.17 2.80
C ARG A 309 11.31 -2.47 3.12
N ALA A 310 10.03 -2.57 2.74
CA ALA A 310 9.26 -3.79 2.96
C ALA A 310 9.82 -4.96 2.14
N ALA A 311 10.13 -4.75 0.87
CA ALA A 311 10.73 -5.74 -0.01
C ALA A 311 12.04 -6.31 0.58
N ALA A 312 12.94 -5.42 1.02
CA ALA A 312 14.20 -5.82 1.64
C ALA A 312 14.03 -6.61 2.95
N LEU A 313 13.04 -6.28 3.78
CA LEU A 313 12.82 -7.03 5.03
C LEU A 313 12.31 -8.46 4.79
N TYR A 314 11.69 -8.71 3.63
CA TYR A 314 11.06 -9.99 3.32
C TYR A 314 11.82 -10.82 2.26
N HIS A 315 12.83 -10.27 1.57
CA HIS A 315 13.49 -10.95 0.45
C HIS A 315 14.04 -12.34 0.80
N ASP A 316 14.53 -12.48 2.03
CA ASP A 316 15.28 -13.64 2.51
C ASP A 316 14.47 -14.56 3.44
N VAL A 317 13.15 -14.36 3.57
CA VAL A 317 12.33 -15.12 4.55
C VAL A 317 12.25 -16.61 4.24
N GLY A 318 12.60 -17.05 3.04
CA GLY A 318 12.68 -18.47 2.70
C GLY A 318 13.78 -19.20 3.46
N LYS A 319 14.81 -18.51 3.94
CA LYS A 319 15.85 -19.08 4.79
C LYS A 319 15.32 -19.61 6.13
N LEU A 320 14.08 -19.27 6.50
CA LEU A 320 13.37 -19.88 7.63
C LEU A 320 13.15 -21.39 7.47
N HIS A 321 13.17 -21.93 6.24
CA HIS A 321 13.01 -23.36 6.00
C HIS A 321 14.18 -24.15 6.61
N ASP A 322 15.41 -23.71 6.33
CA ASP A 322 16.64 -24.35 6.82
C ASP A 322 17.70 -23.31 7.26
N PRO A 323 17.50 -22.59 8.38
CA PRO A 323 18.36 -21.46 8.76
C PRO A 323 19.85 -21.82 8.89
N GLU A 324 20.13 -23.04 9.38
CA GLU A 324 21.47 -23.52 9.67
C GLU A 324 22.34 -23.68 8.42
N HIS A 325 21.77 -23.75 7.21
CA HIS A 325 22.54 -23.81 5.95
C HIS A 325 23.03 -22.45 5.48
N PHE A 326 22.65 -21.35 6.12
CA PHE A 326 23.07 -20.01 5.71
C PHE A 326 24.13 -19.46 6.66
N THR A 327 25.26 -19.01 6.10
CA THR A 327 26.48 -18.70 6.87
C THR A 327 26.28 -17.58 7.89
N GLU A 328 25.37 -16.64 7.64
CA GLU A 328 25.04 -15.58 8.60
C GLU A 328 24.37 -16.10 9.88
N ASN A 329 23.79 -17.30 9.85
CA ASN A 329 23.18 -17.96 11.01
C ASN A 329 24.06 -19.07 11.62
N GLN A 330 25.20 -19.38 11.00
CA GLN A 330 26.13 -20.40 11.47
C GLN A 330 27.12 -19.83 12.50
N GLY A 331 27.65 -20.71 13.35
CA GLY A 331 28.81 -20.45 14.20
C GLY A 331 30.11 -20.81 13.48
N ASP A 332 31.00 -21.52 14.18
CA ASP A 332 32.31 -21.92 13.62
C ASP A 332 32.24 -23.12 12.65
N TYR A 333 31.10 -23.83 12.61
CA TYR A 333 30.92 -25.04 11.82
C TYR A 333 29.95 -24.81 10.65
N ASN A 334 30.37 -25.19 9.44
CA ASN A 334 29.62 -25.01 8.20
C ASN A 334 29.10 -26.36 7.67
N LEU A 335 27.77 -26.51 7.64
CA LEU A 335 27.09 -27.72 7.15
C LEU A 335 27.43 -28.05 5.69
N HIS A 336 27.77 -27.05 4.86
CA HIS A 336 28.14 -27.26 3.46
C HIS A 336 29.48 -27.98 3.26
N ASP A 337 30.27 -28.18 4.32
CA ASP A 337 31.50 -28.96 4.24
C ASP A 337 31.22 -30.47 4.11
N GLU A 338 30.04 -30.92 4.54
CA GLU A 338 29.60 -32.33 4.48
C GLU A 338 28.74 -32.66 3.25
N LEU A 339 28.37 -31.64 2.47
CA LEU A 339 27.46 -31.78 1.33
C LEU A 339 28.21 -31.70 0.00
N THR A 340 27.63 -32.32 -1.03
CA THR A 340 28.12 -32.12 -2.39
C THR A 340 27.86 -30.68 -2.85
N PRO A 341 28.66 -30.14 -3.79
CA PRO A 341 28.41 -28.81 -4.32
C PRO A 341 27.03 -28.63 -4.95
N GLU A 342 26.51 -29.66 -5.62
CA GLU A 342 25.21 -29.67 -6.27
C GLU A 342 24.10 -29.52 -5.22
N LEU A 343 24.13 -30.36 -4.17
CA LEU A 343 23.16 -30.31 -3.09
C LEU A 343 23.23 -28.98 -2.33
N SER A 344 24.43 -28.45 -2.13
CA SER A 344 24.61 -27.13 -1.51
C SER A 344 24.02 -26.00 -2.35
N ALA A 345 24.22 -26.05 -3.68
CA ALA A 345 23.62 -25.09 -4.59
C ALA A 345 22.09 -25.20 -4.62
N ASP A 346 21.55 -26.42 -4.54
CA ASP A 346 20.10 -26.67 -4.45
C ASP A 346 19.47 -26.08 -3.19
N ILE A 347 20.05 -26.35 -2.03
CA ILE A 347 19.58 -25.79 -0.74
C ILE A 347 19.66 -24.27 -0.75
N ILE A 348 20.76 -23.71 -1.28
CA ILE A 348 20.91 -22.27 -1.34
C ILE A 348 19.91 -21.67 -2.31
N ARG A 349 19.70 -22.21 -3.52
CA ARG A 349 18.75 -21.59 -4.45
C ARG A 349 17.29 -21.75 -4.03
N SER A 350 16.94 -22.77 -3.24
CA SER A 350 15.55 -23.02 -2.85
C SER A 350 14.96 -21.87 -2.04
N HIS A 351 15.77 -21.15 -1.24
CA HIS A 351 15.25 -20.08 -0.36
C HIS A 351 14.45 -19.01 -1.11
N ALA A 352 14.80 -18.71 -2.36
CA ALA A 352 14.07 -17.75 -3.18
C ALA A 352 12.63 -18.23 -3.44
N LYS A 353 12.48 -19.52 -3.77
CA LYS A 353 11.18 -20.16 -4.01
C LYS A 353 10.42 -20.42 -2.70
N ASP A 354 11.10 -20.87 -1.66
CA ASP A 354 10.52 -21.09 -0.33
C ASP A 354 9.99 -19.79 0.25
N GLY A 355 10.70 -18.68 0.06
CA GLY A 355 10.26 -17.34 0.44
C GLY A 355 9.01 -16.90 -0.31
N TYR A 356 8.99 -17.09 -1.63
CA TYR A 356 7.82 -16.83 -2.47
C TYR A 356 6.57 -17.58 -1.98
N ASP A 357 6.70 -18.90 -1.77
CA ASP A 357 5.59 -19.75 -1.35
C ASP A 357 5.15 -19.42 0.09
N LEU A 358 6.08 -19.15 1.00
CA LEU A 358 5.77 -18.73 2.37
C LEU A 358 4.96 -17.43 2.40
N ILE A 359 5.38 -16.41 1.65
CA ILE A 359 4.70 -15.10 1.58
C ILE A 359 3.26 -15.29 1.04
N ARG A 360 3.09 -16.06 -0.04
CA ARG A 360 1.76 -16.34 -0.62
C ARG A 360 0.86 -17.14 0.33
N ASN A 361 1.40 -18.17 0.97
CA ASN A 361 0.65 -19.00 1.93
C ASN A 361 0.18 -18.18 3.15
N LYS A 362 0.92 -17.14 3.53
CA LYS A 362 0.53 -16.19 4.59
C LYS A 362 -0.36 -15.05 4.11
N HIS A 363 -0.83 -15.10 2.85
CA HIS A 363 -1.69 -14.08 2.24
C HIS A 363 -1.08 -12.68 2.34
N LEU A 364 0.24 -12.61 2.26
CA LEU A 364 0.97 -11.35 2.20
C LEU A 364 0.93 -10.78 0.78
N PRO A 365 1.25 -9.49 0.62
CA PRO A 365 1.22 -8.83 -0.67
C PRO A 365 2.11 -9.51 -1.73
N GLU A 366 1.56 -9.71 -2.94
CA GLU A 366 2.20 -10.49 -4.01
C GLU A 366 3.55 -9.90 -4.44
N PHE A 367 3.67 -8.57 -4.47
CA PHE A 367 4.93 -7.86 -4.72
C PHE A 367 6.08 -8.30 -3.79
N LEU A 368 5.82 -8.66 -2.53
CA LEU A 368 6.88 -9.17 -1.64
C LEU A 368 7.33 -10.57 -2.06
N ALA A 369 6.41 -11.41 -2.52
CA ALA A 369 6.72 -12.74 -3.02
C ALA A 369 7.54 -12.63 -4.30
N ASP A 370 7.12 -11.77 -5.23
CA ASP A 370 7.84 -11.53 -6.49
C ASP A 370 9.27 -11.07 -6.23
N VAL A 371 9.50 -10.12 -5.33
CA VAL A 371 10.87 -9.73 -4.96
C VAL A 371 11.64 -10.89 -4.33
N ALA A 372 11.03 -11.69 -3.46
CA ALA A 372 11.71 -12.82 -2.82
C ALA A 372 12.24 -13.84 -3.85
N VAL A 373 11.54 -14.06 -4.96
CA VAL A 373 12.05 -14.94 -6.03
C VAL A 373 12.97 -14.22 -7.02
N GLU A 374 12.76 -12.92 -7.25
CA GLU A 374 13.51 -12.12 -8.24
C GLU A 374 14.86 -11.58 -7.74
N HIS A 375 15.07 -11.46 -6.43
CA HIS A 375 16.19 -10.67 -5.89
C HIS A 375 17.58 -11.20 -6.26
N HIS A 376 17.71 -12.48 -6.58
CA HIS A 376 18.93 -13.05 -7.16
C HIS A 376 18.89 -13.24 -8.67
N GLY A 377 17.73 -13.05 -9.30
CA GLY A 377 17.53 -13.25 -10.73
C GLY A 377 18.01 -14.63 -11.17
N THR A 378 18.89 -14.65 -12.17
CA THR A 378 19.50 -15.86 -12.73
C THR A 378 20.99 -15.95 -12.44
N MET A 379 21.44 -15.32 -11.34
CA MET A 379 22.85 -15.28 -10.98
C MET A 379 23.41 -16.69 -10.68
N PRO A 380 24.68 -16.95 -10.99
CA PRO A 380 25.34 -18.20 -10.62
C PRO A 380 25.74 -18.22 -9.14
N ILE A 381 25.59 -19.37 -8.49
CA ILE A 381 26.11 -19.65 -7.14
C ILE A 381 27.58 -20.05 -7.26
N ARG A 382 28.41 -19.02 -7.50
CA ARG A 382 29.81 -19.15 -7.95
C ARG A 382 30.69 -20.03 -7.06
N TYR A 383 30.49 -19.99 -5.74
CA TYR A 383 31.31 -20.76 -4.80
C TYR A 383 31.17 -22.27 -5.04
N PHE A 384 29.94 -22.77 -5.12
CA PHE A 384 29.68 -24.20 -5.32
C PHE A 384 29.95 -24.64 -6.76
N TYR A 385 29.68 -23.79 -7.75
CA TYR A 385 30.13 -24.03 -9.13
C TYR A 385 31.65 -24.22 -9.21
N ALA A 386 32.43 -23.31 -8.60
CA ALA A 386 33.88 -23.43 -8.57
C ALA A 386 34.39 -24.64 -7.76
N LYS A 387 33.67 -25.04 -6.70
CA LYS A 387 33.97 -26.26 -5.93
C LYS A 387 33.72 -27.50 -6.79
N ALA A 388 32.60 -27.57 -7.51
CA ALA A 388 32.26 -28.66 -8.42
C ALA A 388 33.24 -28.80 -9.59
N LEU A 389 33.66 -27.68 -10.18
CA LEU A 389 34.64 -27.67 -11.29
C LEU A 389 36.01 -28.23 -10.88
N LYS A 390 36.39 -28.11 -9.60
CA LYS A 390 37.63 -28.72 -9.07
C LYS A 390 37.51 -30.22 -8.82
N LEU A 391 36.29 -30.74 -8.71
CA LEU A 391 35.99 -32.14 -8.44
C LEU A 391 35.65 -32.93 -9.71
N THR A 392 35.48 -32.24 -10.85
CA THR A 392 34.99 -32.81 -12.10
C THR A 392 36.02 -32.60 -13.21
N ASP A 393 36.40 -33.66 -13.92
CA ASP A 393 37.36 -33.61 -15.04
C ASP A 393 36.76 -33.14 -16.37
N GLY A 394 35.49 -32.68 -16.37
CA GLY A 394 34.71 -32.35 -17.57
C GLY A 394 34.07 -30.95 -17.55
N GLU A 395 33.38 -30.60 -18.63
CA GLU A 395 32.60 -29.35 -18.69
C GLU A 395 31.36 -29.44 -17.80
N LEU A 396 31.16 -28.40 -16.99
CA LEU A 396 30.04 -28.28 -16.07
C LEU A 396 29.12 -27.15 -16.55
N ASN A 397 27.81 -27.39 -16.61
CA ASN A 397 26.87 -26.34 -16.98
C ASN A 397 26.70 -25.37 -15.79
N ILE A 398 27.01 -24.10 -15.99
CA ILE A 398 26.83 -23.07 -14.95
C ILE A 398 25.36 -22.86 -14.57
N GLU A 399 24.43 -23.14 -15.48
CA GLU A 399 23.00 -23.00 -15.24
C GLU A 399 22.50 -23.95 -14.14
N ASP A 400 23.13 -25.12 -13.97
CA ASP A 400 22.77 -26.09 -12.93
C ASP A 400 23.05 -25.54 -11.52
N TYR A 401 23.95 -24.57 -11.41
CA TYR A 401 24.34 -23.89 -10.16
C TYR A 401 23.82 -22.45 -10.10
N SER A 402 22.88 -22.07 -10.98
CA SER A 402 22.28 -20.74 -10.99
C SER A 402 20.92 -20.73 -10.30
N TYR A 403 20.53 -19.54 -9.85
CA TYR A 403 19.15 -19.27 -9.46
C TYR A 403 18.22 -19.40 -10.68
N LEU A 404 16.99 -19.85 -10.42
CA LEU A 404 16.01 -20.14 -11.48
C LEU A 404 15.31 -18.88 -12.02
N GLY A 405 15.52 -17.72 -11.38
CA GLY A 405 14.83 -16.48 -11.72
C GLY A 405 13.35 -16.47 -11.34
N PRO A 406 12.56 -15.56 -11.92
CA PRO A 406 12.91 -14.69 -13.05
C PRO A 406 13.90 -13.57 -12.70
N LYS A 407 14.44 -12.90 -13.73
CA LYS A 407 15.20 -11.65 -13.56
C LYS A 407 14.31 -10.57 -12.93
N PRO A 408 14.87 -9.57 -12.22
CA PRO A 408 14.12 -8.43 -11.72
C PRO A 408 13.24 -7.78 -12.78
N ARG A 409 11.94 -7.66 -12.48
CA ARG A 409 10.96 -7.03 -13.38
C ARG A 409 10.59 -5.61 -12.99
N THR A 410 11.01 -5.20 -11.80
CA THR A 410 10.75 -3.87 -11.24
C THR A 410 12.04 -3.20 -10.80
N LYS A 411 12.04 -1.86 -10.79
CA LYS A 411 13.16 -1.08 -10.23
C LYS A 411 13.42 -1.43 -8.76
N ILE A 412 12.38 -1.74 -7.98
CA ILE A 412 12.55 -2.14 -6.58
C ILE A 412 13.25 -3.50 -6.49
N ALA A 413 12.85 -4.51 -7.27
CA ALA A 413 13.53 -5.80 -7.29
C ALA A 413 15.01 -5.65 -7.69
N ALA A 414 15.31 -4.79 -8.68
CA ALA A 414 16.69 -4.47 -9.06
C ALA A 414 17.45 -3.74 -7.93
N ILE A 415 16.81 -2.82 -7.21
CA ILE A 415 17.39 -2.19 -6.01
C ILE A 415 17.73 -3.26 -4.96
N ILE A 416 16.82 -4.19 -4.66
CA ILE A 416 17.08 -5.24 -3.67
C ILE A 416 18.25 -6.10 -4.10
N MET A 417 18.29 -6.55 -5.35
CA MET A 417 19.41 -7.32 -5.93
C MET A 417 20.75 -6.60 -5.74
N ILE A 418 20.81 -5.29 -6.01
CA ILE A 418 22.04 -4.50 -5.87
C ILE A 418 22.40 -4.32 -4.39
N CYS A 419 21.44 -4.00 -3.54
CA CYS A 419 21.67 -3.72 -2.12
C CYS A 419 22.15 -4.96 -1.37
N ASP A 420 21.50 -6.11 -1.59
CA ASP A 420 21.87 -7.39 -1.00
C ASP A 420 23.31 -7.78 -1.36
N ALA A 421 23.62 -7.80 -2.66
CA ALA A 421 24.94 -8.12 -3.15
C ALA A 421 26.02 -7.12 -2.70
N SER A 422 25.67 -5.83 -2.61
CA SER A 422 26.60 -4.77 -2.18
C SER A 422 26.96 -4.90 -0.70
N GLU A 423 25.98 -5.18 0.17
CA GLU A 423 26.22 -5.43 1.59
C GLU A 423 27.18 -6.62 1.76
N ALA A 424 26.88 -7.74 1.09
CA ALA A 424 27.68 -8.94 1.17
C ALA A 424 29.11 -8.73 0.63
N ALA A 425 29.25 -8.05 -0.51
CA ALA A 425 30.53 -7.76 -1.13
C ALA A 425 31.41 -6.83 -0.29
N VAL A 426 30.84 -5.75 0.27
CA VAL A 426 31.57 -4.80 1.12
C VAL A 426 32.03 -5.46 2.42
N ARG A 427 31.16 -6.27 3.03
CA ARG A 427 31.47 -7.07 4.22
C ARG A 427 32.58 -8.09 3.94
N ALA A 428 32.49 -8.84 2.83
CA ALA A 428 33.49 -9.83 2.44
C ALA A 428 34.86 -9.18 2.10
N ALA A 429 34.85 -8.03 1.44
CA ALA A 429 36.07 -7.30 1.07
C ALA A 429 36.75 -6.60 2.25
N ASN A 430 36.12 -6.56 3.44
CA ASN A 430 36.55 -5.72 4.56
C ASN A 430 36.83 -4.27 4.13
N ALA A 431 36.01 -3.74 3.21
CA ALA A 431 36.18 -2.39 2.69
C ALA A 431 35.93 -1.37 3.81
N ARG A 432 36.91 -0.50 4.06
CA ARG A 432 36.91 0.45 5.18
C ARG A 432 36.97 1.90 4.74
N THR A 433 37.25 2.16 3.46
CA THR A 433 37.22 3.51 2.91
C THR A 433 36.07 3.70 1.91
N PRO A 434 35.63 4.95 1.66
CA PRO A 434 34.65 5.24 0.61
C PRO A 434 35.09 4.73 -0.77
N GLU A 435 36.37 4.81 -1.10
CA GLU A 435 36.91 4.36 -2.39
C GLU A 435 36.88 2.83 -2.54
N GLU A 436 37.24 2.10 -1.47
CA GLU A 436 37.14 0.63 -1.44
C GLU A 436 35.68 0.18 -1.56
N THR A 437 34.78 0.87 -0.84
CA THR A 437 33.34 0.64 -0.86
C THR A 437 32.76 0.89 -2.25
N GLU A 438 33.11 2.02 -2.88
CA GLU A 438 32.68 2.34 -4.24
C GLU A 438 33.19 1.32 -5.25
N LYS A 439 34.44 0.88 -5.12
CA LYS A 439 35.00 -0.15 -6.01
C LYS A 439 34.23 -1.47 -5.90
N ALA A 440 33.90 -1.91 -4.69
CA ALA A 440 33.12 -3.13 -4.48
C ALA A 440 31.70 -3.02 -5.07
N ILE A 441 30.99 -1.92 -4.78
CA ILE A 441 29.63 -1.68 -5.30
C ILE A 441 29.63 -1.57 -6.82
N ARG A 442 30.62 -0.88 -7.40
CA ARG A 442 30.73 -0.76 -8.86
C ARG A 442 30.93 -2.12 -9.52
N ALA A 443 31.80 -2.97 -8.97
CA ALA A 443 32.01 -4.32 -9.49
C ALA A 443 30.74 -5.17 -9.40
N VAL A 444 29.96 -5.04 -8.32
CA VAL A 444 28.65 -5.68 -8.19
C VAL A 444 27.73 -5.24 -9.33
N ILE A 445 27.55 -3.93 -9.55
CA ILE A 445 26.66 -3.41 -10.59
C ILE A 445 27.11 -3.86 -11.98
N GLU A 446 28.40 -3.77 -12.28
CA GLU A 446 28.99 -4.22 -13.56
C GLU A 446 28.73 -5.71 -13.80
N GLU A 447 28.94 -6.57 -12.80
CA GLU A 447 28.66 -8.01 -12.93
C GLU A 447 27.18 -8.29 -13.25
N ARG A 448 26.23 -7.58 -12.61
CA ARG A 448 24.79 -7.76 -12.90
C ARG A 448 24.43 -7.27 -14.30
N MET A 449 25.09 -6.22 -14.78
CA MET A 449 24.92 -5.73 -16.15
C MET A 449 25.46 -6.71 -17.18
N ASP A 450 26.66 -7.26 -16.97
CA ASP A 450 27.30 -8.23 -17.87
C ASP A 450 26.48 -9.52 -17.99
N LEU A 451 25.78 -9.91 -16.91
CA LEU A 451 24.86 -11.04 -16.88
C LEU A 451 23.41 -10.68 -17.26
N GLU A 452 23.21 -9.48 -17.83
CA GLU A 452 21.92 -8.97 -18.30
C GLU A 452 20.78 -9.07 -17.27
N GLN A 453 21.07 -8.98 -15.96
CA GLN A 453 20.06 -9.15 -14.92
C GLN A 453 19.01 -8.02 -14.92
N PHE A 454 19.35 -6.86 -15.48
CA PHE A 454 18.46 -5.72 -15.58
C PHE A 454 17.65 -5.65 -16.88
N ALA A 455 17.73 -6.68 -17.74
CA ALA A 455 17.09 -6.68 -19.06
C ALA A 455 15.55 -6.64 -19.02
N GLU A 456 14.93 -7.08 -17.91
CA GLU A 456 13.47 -7.17 -17.75
C GLU A 456 12.88 -6.05 -16.88
N CYS A 457 13.66 -5.02 -16.51
CA CYS A 457 13.15 -3.88 -15.74
C CYS A 457 13.64 -2.52 -16.29
N ASP A 458 12.86 -1.46 -16.03
CA ASP A 458 13.13 -0.12 -16.54
C ASP A 458 14.22 0.66 -15.77
N ILE A 459 15.18 -0.03 -15.14
CA ILE A 459 16.26 0.65 -14.41
C ILE A 459 17.25 1.28 -15.39
N THR A 460 17.53 2.57 -15.23
CA THR A 460 18.40 3.30 -16.17
C THR A 460 19.83 3.37 -15.68
N MET A 461 20.79 3.61 -16.58
CA MET A 461 22.19 3.89 -16.19
C MET A 461 22.32 5.08 -15.23
N ALA A 462 21.45 6.09 -15.37
CA ALA A 462 21.38 7.21 -14.46
C ALA A 462 20.89 6.79 -13.06
N ASP A 463 19.92 5.86 -13.00
CA ASP A 463 19.44 5.29 -11.74
C ASP A 463 20.55 4.47 -11.06
N LEU A 464 21.24 3.60 -11.79
CA LEU A 464 22.38 2.80 -11.26
C LEU A 464 23.48 3.69 -10.68
N THR A 465 23.80 4.81 -11.35
CA THR A 465 24.77 5.79 -10.86
C THR A 465 24.33 6.42 -9.55
N LYS A 466 23.06 6.82 -9.43
CA LYS A 466 22.50 7.40 -8.20
C LYS A 466 22.45 6.38 -7.06
N ILE A 467 22.06 5.14 -7.36
CA ILE A 467 22.04 4.02 -6.39
C ILE A 467 23.46 3.79 -5.86
N ARG A 468 24.46 3.69 -6.73
CA ARG A 468 25.87 3.54 -6.31
C ARG A 468 26.28 4.63 -5.32
N TYR A 469 26.03 5.90 -5.63
CA TYR A 469 26.37 7.01 -4.72
C TYR A 469 25.61 6.96 -3.41
N ALA A 470 24.32 6.59 -3.43
CA ALA A 470 23.53 6.41 -2.21
C ALA A 470 24.13 5.31 -1.33
N LEU A 471 24.47 4.15 -1.91
CA LEU A 471 25.07 3.02 -1.20
C LEU A 471 26.44 3.35 -0.63
N VAL A 472 27.31 4.03 -1.38
CA VAL A 472 28.62 4.48 -0.89
C VAL A 472 28.45 5.37 0.34
N ASN A 473 27.53 6.33 0.30
CA ASN A 473 27.27 7.23 1.43
C ASN A 473 26.73 6.48 2.66
N THR A 474 25.78 5.56 2.46
CA THR A 474 25.17 4.82 3.57
C THR A 474 26.15 3.82 4.19
N LEU A 475 26.87 3.03 3.40
CA LEU A 475 27.83 2.04 3.90
C LEU A 475 29.07 2.71 4.51
N SER A 476 29.59 3.79 3.91
CA SER A 476 30.73 4.52 4.49
C SER A 476 30.39 5.15 5.85
N GLY A 477 29.15 5.62 6.02
CA GLY A 477 28.66 6.20 7.27
C GLY A 477 28.53 5.19 8.41
N VAL A 478 28.17 3.93 8.10
CA VAL A 478 28.03 2.85 9.08
C VAL A 478 29.39 2.41 9.65
N TYR A 479 30.48 2.56 8.88
CA TYR A 479 31.82 2.13 9.28
C TYR A 479 32.69 3.22 9.94
N HIS A 480 32.12 4.39 10.30
CA HIS A 480 32.88 5.37 11.08
C HIS A 480 33.29 4.80 12.46
N HIS A 481 34.60 4.73 12.66
CA HIS A 481 35.31 4.23 13.85
C HIS A 481 34.50 4.21 15.16
N ARG A 482 34.14 3.01 15.65
CA ARG A 482 34.17 2.81 17.12
C ARG A 482 35.63 2.89 17.53
N ILE A 483 35.98 3.94 18.27
CA ILE A 483 37.30 4.05 18.92
C ILE A 483 37.50 2.78 19.76
N LYS A 484 38.53 1.98 19.44
CA LYS A 484 38.94 0.88 20.32
C LYS A 484 39.38 1.51 21.64
N TYR A 485 38.60 1.30 22.70
CA TYR A 485 39.03 1.69 24.03
C TYR A 485 40.33 0.94 24.37
N PRO A 486 41.39 1.64 24.78
CA PRO A 486 42.61 0.98 25.21
C PRO A 486 42.29 0.08 26.41
N ASN A 487 42.84 -1.15 26.39
CA ASN A 487 42.79 -2.05 27.54
C ASN A 487 43.67 -1.49 28.67
N ILE A 488 43.13 -0.57 29.46
CA ILE A 488 43.80 -0.03 30.65
C ILE A 488 43.57 -1.04 31.79
N LYS A 489 44.60 -1.80 32.14
CA LYS A 489 44.61 -2.56 33.40
C LYS A 489 44.87 -1.59 34.55
N TYR A 490 43.83 -1.27 35.33
CA TYR A 490 43.98 -0.52 36.57
C TYR A 490 44.66 -1.43 37.62
N ARG A 491 45.93 -1.13 37.95
CA ARG A 491 46.61 -1.75 39.09
C ARG A 491 46.05 -1.12 40.37
N ARG A 492 45.33 -1.92 41.16
CA ARG A 492 44.88 -1.54 42.50
C ARG A 492 46.13 -1.23 43.34
N THR A 493 46.33 0.04 43.70
CA THR A 493 47.34 0.41 44.69
C THR A 493 46.84 -0.05 46.05
N GLU A 494 47.47 -1.08 46.60
CA GLU A 494 47.33 -1.42 48.01
C GLU A 494 47.88 -0.25 48.82
N SER A 495 46.98 0.43 49.53
CA SER A 495 47.32 1.41 50.54
C SER A 495 48.09 0.70 51.65
N GLY A 496 49.39 0.96 51.75
CA GLY A 496 50.20 0.54 52.88
C GLY A 496 49.74 1.24 54.15
N THR A 497 49.05 0.51 55.02
CA THR A 497 48.98 0.82 56.45
C THR A 497 50.34 0.53 57.07
N LYS A 498 51.17 1.56 57.19
CA LYS A 498 52.20 1.61 58.24
C LYS A 498 51.49 1.85 59.57
N GLY A 499 51.30 0.81 60.36
CA GLY A 499 51.15 0.94 61.80
C GLY A 499 52.54 0.94 62.41
N GLU A 500 52.99 2.10 62.88
CA GLU A 500 54.13 2.19 63.81
C GLU A 500 53.65 1.75 65.20
N ASN A 501 54.37 0.80 65.78
CA ASN A 501 54.33 0.51 67.21
C ASN A 501 55.11 1.60 67.95
N ALA A 502 54.43 2.36 68.82
CA ALA A 502 54.89 2.81 70.12
C ALA A 502 53.68 3.20 70.98
#